data_AF-A0A9J8DE23-F1
#
_entry.id   AF-A0A9J8DE23-F1
#
_cell.length_a   1.000
_cell.length_b   1.000
_cell.length_c   1.000
_cell.angle_alpha   90.00
_cell.angle_beta   90.00
_cell.angle_gamma   90.00
#
_symmetry.space_group_name_H-M   'P 1'
#
loop_
_entity.id
_entity.type
_entity.pdbx_description
1 polymer ?
#
loop_
_entity_poly.entity_id
_entity_poly.type
_entity_poly.pdbx_seq_one_letter_code
_entity_poly.pdbx_strand_id
1 'polypeptide(L)'
;KKASGRPRKSSKCQDRLLKRIQLRDRSATSAELAQEWQQAGVSASACTVRRRLLEDGLVSRRAAKKPLLSKKNIRDRLIFCRKYSEWTAEDWGKVIFSDEAPFRLFGASGKRLVRRRKGDRYHQSCVMPTVKHPDTIHVWGCFSSKGVGSLTILPKNTAMNKEWYQNTLQQQLLPTIQQQFGEEQCIFQHDGAPCHKAKVITEWLGNQNVEIL
;
A
#
# COMPACT_ATOMS: atom_id res chain seq x y z
N LYS A 1 -36.42 37.13 -8.77
CA LYS A 1 -35.35 37.90 -9.45
C LYS A 1 -34.54 36.95 -10.35
N LYS A 2 -34.63 37.08 -11.69
CA LYS A 2 -33.77 36.32 -12.62
C LYS A 2 -32.34 36.84 -12.48
N ALA A 3 -31.37 35.95 -12.29
CA ALA A 3 -29.96 36.33 -12.16
C ALA A 3 -29.47 37.00 -13.46
N SER A 4 -28.76 38.12 -13.34
CA SER A 4 -28.21 38.94 -14.45
C SER A 4 -26.99 38.32 -15.15
N GLY A 5 -26.74 37.03 -14.94
CA GLY A 5 -25.59 36.33 -15.49
C GLY A 5 -25.80 35.81 -16.91
N ARG A 6 -24.70 35.57 -17.63
CA ARG A 6 -24.72 34.88 -18.92
C ARG A 6 -25.45 33.53 -18.80
N PRO A 7 -26.44 33.23 -19.67
CA PRO A 7 -27.12 31.93 -19.67
C PRO A 7 -26.13 30.76 -19.77
N ARG A 8 -26.45 29.66 -19.10
CA ARG A 8 -25.68 28.42 -19.21
C ARG A 8 -25.73 27.92 -20.65
N LYS A 9 -24.59 27.40 -21.15
CA LYS A 9 -24.53 26.73 -22.46
C LYS A 9 -25.22 25.37 -22.47
N SER A 10 -25.34 24.74 -21.31
CA SER A 10 -25.92 23.41 -21.15
C SER A 10 -27.22 23.44 -20.35
N SER A 11 -28.12 22.53 -20.69
CA SER A 11 -29.33 22.22 -19.92
C SER A 11 -29.03 21.23 -18.80
N LYS A 12 -29.94 21.12 -17.82
CA LYS A 12 -29.86 20.09 -16.76
C LYS A 12 -29.79 18.66 -17.33
N CYS A 13 -30.42 18.40 -18.48
CA CYS A 13 -30.35 17.10 -19.13
C CYS A 13 -28.93 16.80 -19.66
N GLN A 14 -28.32 17.80 -20.30
CA GLN A 14 -26.97 17.71 -20.83
C GLN A 14 -25.90 17.60 -19.73
N ASP A 15 -26.09 18.29 -18.60
CA ASP A 15 -25.22 18.16 -17.42
C ASP A 15 -25.30 16.72 -16.83
N ARG A 16 -26.51 16.11 -16.79
CA ARG A 16 -26.67 14.70 -16.38
C ARG A 16 -25.99 13.72 -17.33
N LEU A 17 -26.02 14.00 -18.64
CA LEU A 17 -25.29 13.19 -19.62
C LEU A 17 -23.79 13.28 -19.42
N LEU A 18 -23.26 14.50 -19.25
CA LEU A 18 -21.83 14.72 -18.96
C LEU A 18 -21.37 13.96 -17.71
N LYS A 19 -22.19 13.98 -16.65
CA LYS A 19 -21.95 13.17 -15.44
C LYS A 19 -21.86 11.69 -15.76
N ARG A 20 -22.82 11.14 -16.53
CA ARG A 20 -22.84 9.72 -16.89
C ARG A 20 -21.59 9.32 -17.69
N ILE A 21 -21.19 10.15 -18.65
CA ILE A 21 -19.97 9.94 -19.44
C ILE A 21 -18.75 9.90 -18.52
N GLN A 22 -18.60 10.88 -17.63
CA GLN A 22 -17.49 10.93 -16.67
C GLN A 22 -17.51 9.74 -15.69
N LEU A 23 -18.67 9.28 -15.26
CA LEU A 23 -18.76 8.12 -14.34
C LEU A 23 -18.43 6.80 -15.03
N ARG A 24 -18.59 6.71 -16.37
CA ARG A 24 -18.16 5.56 -17.17
C ARG A 24 -16.64 5.51 -17.32
N ASP A 25 -16.01 6.66 -17.59
CA ASP A 25 -14.55 6.80 -17.60
C ASP A 25 -14.09 7.92 -16.66
N ARG A 26 -13.70 7.51 -15.44
CA ARG A 26 -13.28 8.45 -14.40
C ARG A 26 -11.91 9.07 -14.65
N SER A 27 -11.16 8.56 -15.63
CA SER A 27 -9.82 9.05 -15.98
C SER A 27 -9.82 10.11 -17.08
N ALA A 28 -10.93 10.22 -17.82
CA ALA A 28 -11.09 11.18 -18.90
C ALA A 28 -10.84 12.62 -18.43
N THR A 29 -10.03 13.33 -19.21
CA THR A 29 -9.72 14.75 -19.02
C THR A 29 -10.91 15.62 -19.39
N SER A 30 -10.94 16.85 -18.88
CA SER A 30 -11.99 17.81 -19.26
C SER A 30 -11.99 18.16 -20.75
N ALA A 31 -10.87 17.93 -21.47
CA ALA A 31 -10.79 18.16 -22.91
C ALA A 31 -11.42 17.00 -23.71
N GLU A 32 -11.12 15.75 -23.34
CA GLU A 32 -11.75 14.56 -23.93
C GLU A 32 -13.26 14.56 -23.68
N LEU A 33 -13.67 14.85 -22.44
CA LEU A 33 -15.07 14.99 -22.09
C LEU A 33 -15.77 16.12 -22.87
N ALA A 34 -15.06 17.20 -23.21
CA ALA A 34 -15.63 18.27 -24.04
C ALA A 34 -15.86 17.81 -25.49
N GLN A 35 -14.96 17.01 -26.06
CA GLN A 35 -15.13 16.44 -27.40
C GLN A 35 -16.29 15.45 -27.44
N GLU A 36 -16.40 14.55 -26.46
CA GLU A 36 -17.52 13.60 -26.37
C GLU A 36 -18.86 14.33 -26.13
N TRP A 37 -18.85 15.39 -25.32
CA TRP A 37 -20.05 16.20 -25.07
C TRP A 37 -20.48 17.01 -26.29
N GLN A 38 -19.54 17.38 -27.17
CA GLN A 38 -19.83 17.99 -28.46
C GLN A 38 -20.55 17.02 -29.41
N GLN A 39 -20.16 15.74 -29.44
CA GLN A 39 -20.87 14.71 -30.21
C GLN A 39 -22.32 14.54 -29.73
N ALA A 40 -22.56 14.78 -28.44
CA ALA A 40 -23.90 14.81 -27.86
C ALA A 40 -24.65 16.15 -28.04
N GLY A 41 -24.15 17.04 -28.92
CA GLY A 41 -24.80 18.30 -29.29
C GLY A 41 -24.46 19.50 -28.40
N VAL A 42 -23.45 19.41 -27.52
CA VAL A 42 -23.05 20.52 -26.64
C VAL A 42 -21.63 20.98 -26.93
N SER A 43 -21.48 22.08 -27.67
CA SER A 43 -20.18 22.71 -27.89
C SER A 43 -19.77 23.57 -26.67
N ALA A 44 -18.92 22.99 -25.83
CA ALA A 44 -18.41 23.62 -24.61
C ALA A 44 -16.90 23.46 -24.47
N SER A 45 -16.26 24.42 -23.81
CA SER A 45 -14.83 24.33 -23.51
C SER A 45 -14.55 23.39 -22.34
N ALA A 46 -13.31 22.88 -22.24
CA ALA A 46 -12.85 22.10 -21.10
C ALA A 46 -13.09 22.82 -19.75
N CYS A 47 -12.95 24.15 -19.71
CA CYS A 47 -13.26 24.95 -18.52
C CYS A 47 -14.75 24.88 -18.13
N THR A 48 -15.65 24.83 -19.11
CA THR A 48 -17.10 24.71 -18.87
C THR A 48 -17.42 23.32 -18.34
N VAL A 49 -16.88 22.28 -18.97
CA VAL A 49 -16.98 20.88 -18.51
C VAL A 49 -16.52 20.75 -17.06
N ARG A 50 -15.31 21.23 -16.74
CA ARG A 50 -14.78 21.22 -15.38
C ARG A 50 -15.72 21.91 -14.39
N ARG A 51 -16.29 23.07 -14.75
CA ARG A 51 -17.24 23.79 -13.88
C ARG A 51 -18.50 22.98 -13.63
N ARG A 52 -19.04 22.31 -14.66
CA ARG A 52 -20.22 21.43 -14.51
C ARG A 52 -19.94 20.25 -13.59
N LEU A 53 -18.79 19.60 -13.77
CA LEU A 53 -18.36 18.50 -12.91
C LEU A 53 -18.19 18.94 -11.45
N LEU A 54 -17.59 20.11 -11.22
CA LEU A 54 -17.45 20.67 -9.86
C LEU A 54 -18.80 21.00 -9.22
N GLU A 55 -19.76 21.54 -9.97
CA GLU A 55 -21.13 21.78 -9.50
C GLU A 55 -21.84 20.48 -9.07
N ASP A 56 -21.46 19.34 -9.67
CA ASP A 56 -21.96 18.00 -9.34
C ASP A 56 -21.10 17.27 -8.28
N GLY A 57 -20.11 17.94 -7.70
CA GLY A 57 -19.21 17.39 -6.68
C GLY A 57 -18.12 16.46 -7.22
N LEU A 58 -17.97 16.34 -8.53
CA LEU A 58 -16.93 15.55 -9.19
C LEU A 58 -15.63 16.34 -9.26
N VAL A 59 -14.83 16.21 -8.21
CA VAL A 59 -13.54 16.90 -8.07
C VAL A 59 -12.39 16.00 -8.52
N SER A 60 -11.49 16.56 -9.35
CA SER A 60 -10.26 15.86 -9.73
C SER A 60 -9.36 15.67 -8.51
N ARG A 61 -8.99 14.40 -8.26
CA ARG A 61 -8.07 13.97 -7.20
C ARG A 61 -7.05 13.02 -7.81
N ARG A 62 -5.89 12.88 -7.16
CA ARG A 62 -4.90 11.88 -7.55
C ARG A 62 -5.48 10.49 -7.28
N ALA A 63 -5.38 9.58 -8.26
CA ALA A 63 -5.77 8.20 -8.07
C ALA A 63 -4.95 7.55 -6.95
N ALA A 64 -5.60 6.74 -6.11
CA ALA A 64 -4.92 5.98 -5.08
C ALA A 64 -4.03 4.90 -5.72
N LYS A 65 -2.76 4.83 -5.30
CA LYS A 65 -1.87 3.74 -5.67
C LYS A 65 -2.21 2.53 -4.81
N LYS A 66 -2.61 1.42 -5.43
CA LYS A 66 -2.85 0.14 -4.78
C LYS A 66 -2.10 -0.97 -5.54
N PRO A 67 -1.58 -1.99 -4.86
CA PRO A 67 -0.99 -3.14 -5.53
C PRO A 67 -2.04 -3.84 -6.39
N LEU A 68 -1.64 -4.30 -7.57
CA LEU A 68 -2.50 -5.11 -8.42
C LEU A 68 -2.64 -6.51 -7.79
N LEU A 69 -3.87 -6.93 -7.52
CA LEU A 69 -4.17 -8.23 -6.93
C LEU A 69 -4.74 -9.18 -7.98
N SER A 70 -4.28 -10.42 -7.99
CA SER A 70 -4.90 -11.48 -8.79
C SER A 70 -6.28 -11.83 -8.23
N LYS A 71 -7.17 -12.39 -9.08
CA LYS A 71 -8.49 -12.87 -8.64
C LYS A 71 -8.39 -13.90 -7.50
N LYS A 72 -7.35 -14.75 -7.54
CA LYS A 72 -7.03 -15.71 -6.47
C LYS A 72 -6.70 -14.99 -5.16
N ASN A 73 -5.76 -14.05 -5.17
CA ASN A 73 -5.36 -13.34 -3.96
C ASN A 73 -6.52 -12.53 -3.35
N ILE A 74 -7.43 -11.98 -4.17
CA ILE A 74 -8.64 -11.31 -3.68
C ILE A 74 -9.55 -12.30 -2.94
N ARG A 75 -9.81 -13.47 -3.53
CA ARG A 75 -10.61 -14.53 -2.91
C ARG A 75 -9.99 -15.01 -1.60
N ASP A 76 -8.69 -15.31 -1.60
CA ASP A 76 -7.99 -15.87 -0.44
C ASP A 76 -7.98 -14.87 0.73
N ARG A 77 -7.75 -13.58 0.44
CA ARG A 77 -7.85 -12.50 1.45
C ARG A 77 -9.27 -12.37 2.02
N LEU A 78 -10.30 -12.49 1.19
CA LEU A 78 -11.69 -12.42 1.66
C LEU A 78 -12.05 -13.59 2.57
N ILE A 79 -11.59 -14.81 2.24
CA ILE A 79 -11.79 -16.00 3.07
C ILE A 79 -11.08 -15.82 4.41
N PHE A 80 -9.83 -15.37 4.40
CA PHE A 80 -9.05 -15.09 5.62
C PHE A 80 -9.78 -14.07 6.52
N CYS A 81 -10.19 -12.92 5.98
CA CYS A 81 -10.89 -11.90 6.75
C CYS A 81 -12.23 -12.39 7.31
N ARG A 82 -12.96 -13.24 6.58
CA ARG A 82 -14.21 -13.84 7.08
C ARG A 82 -13.96 -14.85 8.17
N LYS A 83 -12.96 -15.73 8.01
CA LYS A 83 -12.59 -16.75 9.00
C LYS A 83 -12.30 -16.13 10.37
N TYR A 84 -11.60 -15.00 10.38
CA TYR A 84 -11.17 -14.30 11.60
C TYR A 84 -11.97 -13.02 11.88
N SER A 85 -13.17 -12.88 11.30
CA SER A 85 -13.99 -11.66 11.46
C SER A 85 -14.57 -11.48 12.86
N GLU A 86 -14.86 -12.59 13.54
CA GLU A 86 -15.44 -12.61 14.89
C GLU A 86 -14.36 -12.72 15.99
N TRP A 87 -13.07 -12.69 15.63
CA TRP A 87 -11.98 -12.77 16.61
C TRP A 87 -11.94 -11.53 17.49
N THR A 88 -11.86 -11.77 18.79
CA THR A 88 -11.77 -10.72 19.80
C THR A 88 -10.34 -10.19 19.94
N ALA A 89 -10.16 -9.08 20.66
CA ALA A 89 -8.83 -8.58 20.99
C ALA A 89 -8.00 -9.60 21.79
N GLU A 90 -8.64 -10.46 22.59
CA GLU A 90 -7.99 -11.53 23.34
C GLU A 90 -7.48 -12.64 22.40
N ASP A 91 -8.23 -12.97 21.35
CA ASP A 91 -7.80 -13.93 20.33
C ASP A 91 -6.61 -13.41 19.54
N TRP A 92 -6.69 -12.15 19.07
CA TRP A 92 -5.54 -11.47 18.47
C TRP A 92 -4.37 -11.30 19.44
N GLY A 93 -4.65 -11.29 20.75
CA GLY A 93 -3.67 -11.25 21.83
C GLY A 93 -2.70 -12.44 21.83
N LYS A 94 -3.13 -13.58 21.29
CA LYS A 94 -2.35 -14.83 21.18
C LYS A 94 -1.44 -14.87 19.95
N VAL A 95 -1.56 -13.91 19.04
CA VAL A 95 -0.83 -13.89 17.78
C VAL A 95 0.50 -13.15 17.94
N ILE A 96 1.58 -13.78 17.48
CA ILE A 96 2.88 -13.14 17.26
C ILE A 96 3.08 -12.91 15.77
N PHE A 97 3.18 -11.64 15.38
CA PHE A 97 3.38 -11.20 14.00
C PHE A 97 4.87 -11.07 13.72
N SER A 98 5.28 -11.37 12.49
CA SER A 98 6.65 -11.17 12.03
C SER A 98 6.68 -10.64 10.60
N ASP A 99 7.72 -9.90 10.27
CA ASP A 99 7.98 -9.43 8.90
C ASP A 99 9.46 -9.08 8.70
N GLU A 100 9.86 -8.99 7.44
CA GLU A 100 11.17 -8.49 7.03
C GLU A 100 11.05 -7.11 6.37
N ALA A 101 11.81 -6.14 6.89
CA ALA A 101 11.85 -4.80 6.35
C ALA A 101 13.25 -4.44 5.81
N PRO A 102 13.36 -3.95 4.56
CA PRO A 102 14.60 -3.38 4.04
C PRO A 102 14.73 -1.90 4.46
N PHE A 103 15.87 -1.56 5.06
CA PHE A 103 16.25 -0.18 5.37
C PHE A 103 17.41 0.28 4.49
N ARG A 104 17.18 1.36 3.73
CA ARG A 104 18.20 1.97 2.88
C ARG A 104 19.15 2.80 3.73
N LEU A 105 20.46 2.54 3.62
CA LEU A 105 21.51 3.30 4.29
C LEU A 105 21.80 4.63 3.58
N PHE A 106 21.51 4.70 2.27
CA PHE A 106 21.77 5.87 1.46
C PHE A 106 20.51 6.34 0.70
N GLY A 107 20.39 7.67 0.62
CA GLY A 107 19.26 8.36 0.00
C GLY A 107 18.18 8.64 1.03
N ALA A 108 17.98 9.93 1.36
CA ALA A 108 16.90 10.35 2.24
C ALA A 108 15.56 9.86 1.69
N SER A 109 14.74 9.25 2.54
CA SER A 109 13.37 8.90 2.20
C SER A 109 12.56 10.18 2.07
N GLY A 110 12.02 10.44 0.87
CA GLY A 110 11.10 11.55 0.61
C GLY A 110 11.66 12.65 -0.29
N LYS A 111 10.91 13.76 -0.36
CA LYS A 111 11.23 14.90 -1.23
C LYS A 111 11.94 15.98 -0.43
N ARG A 112 13.24 16.18 -0.65
CA ARG A 112 13.93 17.38 -0.14
C ARG A 112 13.49 18.59 -0.94
N LEU A 113 12.87 19.55 -0.26
CA LEU A 113 12.58 20.85 -0.86
C LEU A 113 13.85 21.71 -0.81
N VAL A 114 14.21 22.28 -1.96
CA VAL A 114 15.32 23.24 -2.08
C VAL A 114 14.76 24.57 -2.59
N ARG A 115 15.22 25.69 -2.04
CA ARG A 115 14.93 27.03 -2.58
C ARG A 115 16.04 27.37 -3.56
N ARG A 116 15.70 27.67 -4.82
CA ARG A 116 16.68 27.93 -5.90
C ARG A 116 16.15 28.93 -6.92
N ARG A 117 17.02 29.64 -7.65
CA ARG A 117 16.61 30.55 -8.73
C ARG A 117 16.30 29.76 -10.01
N LYS A 118 15.72 30.43 -11.00
CA LYS A 118 15.48 29.87 -12.34
C LYS A 118 16.84 29.64 -13.01
N GLY A 119 17.15 28.38 -13.37
CA GLY A 119 18.45 27.97 -13.93
C GLY A 119 19.26 27.08 -13.00
N ASP A 120 19.13 27.25 -11.68
CA ASP A 120 19.93 26.54 -10.66
C ASP A 120 19.54 25.06 -10.46
N ARG A 121 18.76 24.48 -11.38
CA ARG A 121 18.23 23.11 -11.22
C ARG A 121 19.32 22.09 -10.97
N TYR A 122 20.48 22.26 -11.60
CA TYR A 122 21.62 21.34 -11.53
C TYR A 122 22.78 21.88 -10.68
N HIS A 123 22.59 23.01 -9.98
CA HIS A 123 23.60 23.49 -9.03
C HIS A 123 23.79 22.43 -7.92
N GLN A 124 25.04 22.19 -7.50
CA GLN A 124 25.37 21.09 -6.59
C GLN A 124 24.59 21.14 -5.25
N SER A 125 24.34 22.35 -4.74
CA SER A 125 23.50 22.56 -3.54
C SER A 125 21.99 22.32 -3.76
N CYS A 126 21.54 22.30 -5.01
CA CYS A 126 20.13 22.17 -5.42
C CYS A 126 19.78 20.77 -5.93
N VAL A 127 20.76 19.88 -6.06
CA VAL A 127 20.57 18.47 -6.43
C VAL A 127 20.65 17.57 -5.21
N MET A 128 19.98 16.43 -5.29
CA MET A 128 20.11 15.34 -4.33
C MET A 128 20.86 14.22 -5.03
N PRO A 129 22.06 13.84 -4.56
CA PRO A 129 22.75 12.68 -5.11
C PRO A 129 21.90 11.43 -4.96
N THR A 130 21.83 10.64 -6.02
CA THR A 130 21.11 9.35 -6.05
C THR A 130 22.03 8.29 -6.62
N VAL A 131 22.03 7.10 -6.03
CA VAL A 131 22.70 5.92 -6.56
C VAL A 131 21.66 4.91 -7.07
N LYS A 132 22.01 4.14 -8.11
CA LYS A 132 21.08 3.18 -8.74
C LYS A 132 20.70 2.02 -7.79
N HIS A 133 21.65 1.57 -6.99
CA HIS A 133 21.50 0.46 -6.03
C HIS A 133 22.07 0.90 -4.67
N PRO A 134 21.27 1.58 -3.83
CA PRO A 134 21.73 1.98 -2.51
C PRO A 134 21.90 0.76 -1.60
N ASP A 135 22.93 0.80 -0.77
CA ASP A 135 23.14 -0.20 0.27
C ASP A 135 21.90 -0.30 1.15
N THR A 136 21.45 -1.53 1.36
CA THR A 136 20.24 -1.85 2.12
C THR A 136 20.59 -2.91 3.15
N ILE A 137 20.11 -2.71 4.37
CA ILE A 137 20.12 -3.74 5.41
C ILE A 137 18.72 -4.35 5.51
N HIS A 138 18.65 -5.66 5.62
CA HIS A 138 17.38 -6.34 5.90
C HIS A 138 17.29 -6.58 7.40
N VAL A 139 16.13 -6.33 7.95
CA VAL A 139 15.85 -6.55 9.37
C VAL A 139 14.65 -7.46 9.46
N TRP A 140 14.79 -8.55 10.22
CA TRP A 140 13.67 -9.37 10.65
C TRP A 140 13.24 -8.93 12.04
N GLY A 141 11.94 -8.87 12.30
CA GLY A 141 11.43 -8.63 13.63
C GLY A 141 10.10 -9.30 13.87
N CYS A 142 9.77 -9.49 15.15
CA CYS A 142 8.45 -9.93 15.55
C CYS A 142 7.88 -9.07 16.69
N PHE A 143 6.55 -9.10 16.85
CA PHE A 143 5.86 -8.45 17.96
C PHE A 143 4.51 -9.11 18.24
N SER A 144 4.00 -8.92 19.45
CA SER A 144 2.68 -9.38 19.86
C SER A 144 1.95 -8.28 20.65
N SER A 145 0.74 -8.60 21.13
CA SER A 145 0.00 -7.75 22.06
C SER A 145 0.77 -7.45 23.37
N LYS A 146 1.72 -8.32 23.74
CA LYS A 146 2.55 -8.21 24.95
C LYS A 146 3.78 -7.31 24.75
N GLY A 147 4.07 -6.91 23.52
CA GLY A 147 5.14 -5.97 23.20
C GLY A 147 5.99 -6.38 21.99
N VAL A 148 7.07 -5.62 21.78
CA VAL A 148 8.05 -5.89 20.73
C VAL A 148 8.87 -7.11 21.09
N GLY A 149 9.02 -8.03 20.13
CA GLY A 149 9.86 -9.21 20.25
C GLY A 149 11.29 -8.94 19.81
N SER A 150 12.00 -10.00 19.43
CA SER A 150 13.36 -9.86 18.91
C SER A 150 13.41 -9.11 17.57
N LEU A 151 14.48 -8.36 17.36
CA LEU A 151 14.80 -7.64 16.13
C LEU A 151 16.23 -8.03 15.71
N THR A 152 16.38 -8.62 14.53
CA THR A 152 17.65 -9.14 14.03
C THR A 152 18.00 -8.54 12.68
N ILE A 153 19.19 -7.95 12.59
CA ILE A 153 19.74 -7.43 11.34
C ILE A 153 20.38 -8.60 10.58
N LEU A 154 19.95 -8.81 9.34
CA LEU A 154 20.56 -9.81 8.47
C LEU A 154 21.93 -9.31 7.98
N PRO A 155 22.89 -10.22 7.71
CA PRO A 155 24.17 -9.83 7.14
C PRO A 155 24.00 -9.06 5.83
N LYS A 156 24.90 -8.10 5.57
CA LYS A 156 24.86 -7.27 4.36
C LYS A 156 24.78 -8.13 3.10
N ASN A 157 23.98 -7.70 2.12
CA ASN A 157 23.76 -8.39 0.84
C ASN A 157 23.18 -9.81 0.96
N THR A 158 22.63 -10.20 2.12
CA THR A 158 21.96 -11.49 2.28
C THR A 158 20.46 -11.31 2.09
N ALA A 159 19.92 -11.91 1.04
CA ALA A 159 18.49 -12.11 0.92
C ALA A 159 18.05 -13.23 1.87
N MET A 160 16.90 -13.07 2.53
CA MET A 160 16.34 -14.11 3.39
C MET A 160 16.12 -15.40 2.57
N ASN A 161 16.87 -16.44 2.90
CA ASN A 161 16.67 -17.79 2.35
C ASN A 161 16.09 -18.70 3.44
N LYS A 162 15.74 -19.93 3.09
CA LYS A 162 15.08 -20.87 4.03
C LYS A 162 16.00 -21.23 5.20
N GLU A 163 17.30 -21.39 4.98
CA GLU A 163 18.27 -21.76 6.04
C GLU A 163 18.41 -20.64 7.07
N TRP A 164 18.58 -19.40 6.61
CA TRP A 164 18.60 -18.22 7.47
C TRP A 164 17.28 -18.03 8.18
N TYR A 165 16.17 -18.19 7.48
CA TYR A 165 14.85 -18.05 8.07
C TYR A 165 14.66 -19.05 9.21
N GLN A 166 14.96 -20.33 9.01
CA GLN A 166 14.88 -21.34 10.06
C GLN A 166 15.77 -20.99 11.26
N ASN A 167 17.01 -20.55 11.02
CA ASN A 167 17.93 -20.13 12.07
C ASN A 167 17.37 -18.92 12.84
N THR A 168 16.86 -17.91 12.14
CA THR A 168 16.22 -16.74 12.76
C THR A 168 15.02 -17.15 13.61
N LEU A 169 14.15 -18.05 13.14
CA LEU A 169 13.04 -18.54 13.95
C LEU A 169 13.53 -19.27 15.21
N GLN A 170 14.53 -20.14 15.06
CA GLN A 170 15.07 -20.89 16.20
C GLN A 170 15.73 -19.98 17.24
N GLN A 171 16.54 -19.01 16.80
CA GLN A 171 17.33 -18.17 17.69
C GLN A 171 16.56 -16.96 18.23
N GLN A 172 15.51 -16.52 17.53
CA GLN A 172 14.85 -15.24 17.82
C GLN A 172 13.36 -15.43 18.11
N LEU A 173 12.63 -16.20 17.30
CA LEU A 173 11.19 -16.40 17.52
C LEU A 173 10.93 -17.27 18.76
N LEU A 174 11.53 -18.46 18.86
CA LEU A 174 11.23 -19.38 19.96
C LEU A 174 11.54 -18.77 21.34
N PRO A 175 12.70 -18.09 21.56
CA PRO A 175 12.94 -17.40 22.83
C PRO A 175 11.93 -16.28 23.10
N THR A 176 11.51 -15.55 22.06
CA THR A 176 10.48 -14.51 22.21
C THR A 176 9.13 -15.11 22.62
N ILE A 177 8.74 -16.24 22.01
CA ILE A 177 7.51 -16.96 22.38
C ILE A 177 7.59 -17.40 23.84
N GLN A 178 8.69 -18.05 24.24
CA GLN A 178 8.89 -18.48 25.63
C GLN A 178 8.84 -17.31 26.61
N GLN A 179 9.44 -16.17 26.26
CA GLN A 179 9.47 -14.98 27.12
C GLN A 179 8.08 -14.33 27.25
N GLN A 180 7.33 -14.22 26.15
CA GLN A 180 6.06 -13.49 26.14
C GLN A 180 4.88 -14.37 26.53
N PHE A 181 4.86 -15.63 26.11
CA PHE A 181 3.73 -16.55 26.27
C PHE A 181 3.99 -17.68 27.27
N GLY A 182 5.25 -17.99 27.59
CA GLY A 182 5.57 -19.09 28.50
C GLY A 182 5.03 -20.40 27.94
N GLU A 183 4.12 -21.04 28.69
CA GLU A 183 3.43 -22.28 28.29
C GLU A 183 2.10 -22.02 27.56
N GLU A 184 1.66 -20.76 27.44
CA GLU A 184 0.44 -20.42 26.72
C GLU A 184 0.60 -20.71 25.22
N GLN A 185 -0.48 -21.23 24.60
CA GLN A 185 -0.51 -21.46 23.16
C GLN A 185 -0.42 -20.13 22.40
N CYS A 186 0.57 -20.03 21.51
CA CYS A 186 0.80 -18.88 20.65
C CYS A 186 0.56 -19.26 19.18
N ILE A 187 -0.01 -18.32 18.43
CA ILE A 187 -0.23 -18.46 16.98
C ILE A 187 0.79 -17.57 16.26
N PHE A 188 1.58 -18.16 15.37
CA PHE A 188 2.58 -17.47 14.59
C PHE A 188 2.01 -16.97 13.26
N GLN A 189 2.23 -15.69 12.96
CA GLN A 189 1.93 -15.09 11.67
C GLN A 189 3.22 -14.67 10.97
N HIS A 190 3.35 -15.15 9.73
CA HIS A 190 4.36 -14.72 8.77
C HIS A 190 3.75 -14.60 7.37
N ASP A 191 4.46 -13.95 6.45
CA ASP A 191 3.98 -13.76 5.09
C ASP A 191 4.10 -15.05 4.25
N GLY A 192 3.52 -15.03 3.05
CA GLY A 192 3.50 -16.17 2.15
C GLY A 192 4.71 -16.31 1.24
N ALA A 193 5.88 -15.76 1.60
CA ALA A 193 7.09 -15.80 0.77
C ALA A 193 7.56 -17.23 0.45
N PRO A 194 8.25 -17.46 -0.68
CA PRO A 194 8.68 -18.79 -1.08
C PRO A 194 9.57 -19.52 -0.04
N CYS A 195 10.43 -18.80 0.67
CA CYS A 195 11.27 -19.37 1.74
C CYS A 195 10.42 -19.84 2.93
N HIS A 196 9.36 -19.11 3.28
CA HIS A 196 8.46 -19.41 4.40
C HIS A 196 7.61 -20.66 4.13
N LYS A 197 7.25 -20.87 2.86
CA LYS A 197 6.49 -22.05 2.40
C LYS A 197 7.37 -23.25 2.06
N ALA A 198 8.68 -23.16 2.26
CA ALA A 198 9.55 -24.30 2.01
C ALA A 198 9.18 -25.45 2.96
N LYS A 199 9.12 -26.67 2.42
CA LYS A 199 8.72 -27.87 3.17
C LYS A 199 9.50 -28.04 4.48
N VAL A 200 10.80 -27.76 4.46
CA VAL A 200 11.67 -27.80 5.65
C VAL A 200 11.20 -26.86 6.76
N ILE A 201 10.68 -25.69 6.42
CA ILE A 201 10.19 -24.69 7.38
C ILE A 201 8.84 -25.14 7.95
N THR A 202 7.92 -25.58 7.09
CA THR A 202 6.60 -26.02 7.53
C THR A 202 6.67 -27.27 8.41
N GLU A 203 7.56 -28.21 8.07
CA GLU A 203 7.81 -29.40 8.90
C GLU A 203 8.48 -29.03 10.23
N TRP A 204 9.47 -28.14 10.20
CA TRP A 204 10.14 -27.68 11.41
C TRP A 204 9.18 -26.96 12.37
N LEU A 205 8.34 -26.04 11.86
CA LEU A 205 7.32 -25.36 12.68
C LEU A 205 6.32 -26.34 13.30
N GLY A 206 5.89 -27.35 12.52
CA GLY A 206 5.04 -28.43 13.02
C GLY A 206 5.68 -29.22 14.16
N ASN A 207 6.97 -29.53 14.05
CA ASN A 207 7.73 -30.23 15.10
C ASN A 207 7.95 -29.38 16.37
N GLN A 208 7.89 -28.05 16.26
CA GLN A 208 7.97 -27.14 17.40
C GLN A 208 6.59 -26.87 18.04
N ASN A 209 5.52 -27.52 17.56
CA ASN A 209 4.13 -27.26 17.97
C ASN A 209 3.70 -25.78 17.83
N VAL A 210 4.26 -25.07 16.85
CA VAL A 210 3.89 -23.68 16.56
C VAL A 210 2.74 -23.66 15.55
N GLU A 211 1.58 -23.18 15.99
CA GLU A 211 0.41 -23.01 15.11
C GLU A 211 0.62 -21.81 14.17
N ILE A 212 0.31 -21.96 12.89
CA ILE A 212 0.43 -20.90 11.88
C ILE A 212 -0.95 -20.32 11.57
N LEU A 213 -1.07 -18.99 11.54
CA LEU A 213 -2.32 -18.26 11.27
C LEU A 213 -2.84 -18.41 9.83
#